data_AF-A0A9Q3YLQ9-F1
#
_entry.id   AF-A0A9Q3YLQ9-F1
#
_cell.length_a   1.000
_cell.length_b   1.000
_cell.length_c   1.000
_cell.angle_alpha   90.00
_cell.angle_beta   90.00
_cell.angle_gamma   90.00
#
_symmetry.space_group_name_H-M   'P 1'
#
loop_
_entity.id
_entity.type
_entity.pdbx_description
1 polymer ?
#
loop_
_entity_poly.entity_id
_entity_poly.type
_entity_poly.pdbx_seq_one_letter_code
_entity_poly.pdbx_strand_id
1 'polypeptide(L)'
;MTKVANVKMSNGNVDELGYRDLADMLADGWVDTWKLNVERLKTQDRIRVWNVGQKQILDASIKQVVNHPKEPKIILGDDASIIDMEVPWIAGPQRRKYTEE
;
A
#
# COMPACT_ATOMS: atom_id res chain seq x y z
N MET A 1 13.18 -15.30 0.94
CA MET A 1 12.86 -14.31 -0.09
C MET A 1 11.76 -13.42 0.47
N THR A 2 12.00 -12.11 0.59
CA THR A 2 11.04 -11.16 1.19
C THR A 2 9.80 -11.02 0.32
N LYS A 3 8.62 -11.22 0.90
CA LYS A 3 7.32 -11.07 0.25
C LYS A 3 6.80 -9.65 0.45
N VAL A 4 6.47 -8.95 -0.64
CA VAL A 4 6.10 -7.54 -0.62
C VAL A 4 4.69 -7.36 -1.17
N ALA A 5 3.80 -6.80 -0.37
CA ALA A 5 2.51 -6.27 -0.83
C ALA A 5 2.74 -4.96 -1.58
N ASN A 6 2.35 -4.89 -2.85
CA ASN A 6 2.38 -3.63 -3.60
C ASN A 6 0.95 -3.10 -3.75
N VAL A 7 0.76 -1.84 -3.39
CA VAL A 7 -0.53 -1.13 -3.38
C VAL A 7 -0.36 0.15 -4.18
N LYS A 8 -1.30 0.44 -5.07
CA LYS A 8 -1.33 1.67 -5.87
C LYS A 8 -2.57 2.48 -5.54
N MET A 9 -2.39 3.75 -5.21
CA MET A 9 -3.46 4.73 -4.99
C MET A 9 -3.58 5.62 -6.23
N SER A 10 -4.73 5.58 -6.92
CA SER A 10 -4.96 6.40 -8.12
C SER A 10 -6.43 6.83 -8.29
N ASN A 11 -6.64 8.01 -8.89
CA ASN A 11 -7.95 8.64 -9.10
C ASN A 11 -8.97 7.83 -9.94
N GLY A 12 -8.51 6.85 -10.73
CA GLY A 12 -9.31 6.33 -11.85
C GLY A 12 -9.96 4.97 -11.66
N ASN A 13 -9.51 4.10 -10.74
CA ASN A 13 -10.03 2.72 -10.70
C ASN A 13 -9.73 1.88 -9.44
N VAL A 14 -9.43 2.47 -8.28
CA VAL A 14 -9.40 1.72 -7.02
C VAL A 14 -9.89 2.61 -5.88
N ASP A 15 -11.19 2.55 -5.63
CA ASP A 15 -11.68 2.06 -4.35
C ASP A 15 -10.81 2.37 -3.11
N GLU A 16 -11.17 3.47 -2.44
CA GLU A 16 -11.23 3.56 -0.97
C GLU A 16 -9.96 3.81 -0.13
N LEU A 17 -8.80 4.05 -0.73
CA LEU A 17 -7.81 4.90 -0.08
C LEU A 17 -8.00 6.30 -0.64
N GLY A 18 -8.90 7.09 -0.01
CA GLY A 18 -8.91 8.54 -0.25
C GLY A 18 -7.49 9.06 -0.16
N TYR A 19 -7.14 10.09 -0.95
CA TYR A 19 -5.78 10.68 -1.01
C TYR A 19 -5.31 11.15 0.37
N ARG A 20 -4.93 10.21 1.22
CA ARG A 20 -4.26 10.46 2.47
C ARG A 20 -2.79 10.62 2.11
N ASP A 21 -2.22 11.69 2.65
CA ASP A 21 -0.83 11.99 2.43
C ASP A 21 0.02 10.81 2.94
N LEU A 22 1.01 10.36 2.15
CA LEU A 22 1.92 9.32 2.62
C LEU A 22 2.65 9.77 3.90
N ALA A 23 2.90 11.07 4.07
CA ALA A 23 3.48 11.65 5.28
C ALA A 23 2.56 11.46 6.49
N ASP A 24 1.25 11.63 6.32
CA ASP A 24 0.27 11.40 7.40
C ASP A 24 0.21 9.93 7.78
N MET A 25 0.26 9.02 6.80
CA MET A 25 0.29 7.57 7.06
C MET A 25 1.56 7.16 7.82
N LEU A 26 2.70 7.73 7.41
CA LEU A 26 3.98 7.49 8.06
C LEU A 26 3.98 8.02 9.51
N ALA A 27 3.48 9.24 9.72
CA ALA A 27 3.40 9.87 11.04
C ALA A 27 2.49 9.11 11.99
N ASP A 28 1.37 8.59 11.48
CA ASP A 28 0.46 7.73 12.23
C ASP A 28 1.04 6.34 12.52
N GLY A 29 2.00 5.88 11.71
CA GLY A 29 2.59 4.55 11.81
C GLY A 29 1.67 3.43 11.32
N TRP A 30 0.62 3.74 10.55
CA TRP A 30 -0.31 2.74 10.04
C TRP A 30 -0.95 3.14 8.71
N VAL A 31 -1.37 2.14 7.93
CA VAL A 31 -2.04 2.32 6.65
C VAL A 31 -3.36 1.55 6.65
N ASP A 32 -4.42 2.24 6.23
CA ASP A 32 -5.68 1.61 5.87
C ASP A 32 -5.49 0.68 4.68
N THR A 33 -6.06 -0.51 4.74
CA THR A 33 -5.93 -1.49 3.66
C THR A 33 -7.26 -1.82 3.02
N TRP A 34 -8.17 -0.82 2.92
CA TRP A 34 -9.54 -1.00 2.46
C TRP A 34 -9.54 -1.83 1.17
N LYS A 35 -10.32 -2.93 1.16
CA LYS A 35 -10.43 -3.92 0.07
C LYS A 35 -9.18 -4.78 -0.24
N LEU A 36 -8.06 -4.62 0.46
CA LEU A 36 -6.97 -5.59 0.39
C LEU A 36 -7.35 -6.86 1.16
N ASN A 37 -7.00 -8.01 0.57
CA ASN A 37 -7.22 -9.29 1.21
C ASN A 37 -6.31 -9.44 2.44
N VAL A 38 -6.90 -9.36 3.63
CA VAL A 38 -6.19 -9.43 4.93
C VAL A 38 -5.41 -10.72 5.09
N GLU A 39 -5.98 -11.86 4.67
CA GLU A 39 -5.30 -13.15 4.74
C GLU A 39 -4.06 -13.16 3.84
N ARG A 40 -4.13 -12.51 2.68
CA ARG A 40 -2.94 -12.31 1.84
C ARG A 40 -1.92 -11.41 2.53
N LEU A 41 -2.34 -10.31 3.14
CA LEU A 41 -1.43 -9.36 3.81
C LEU A 41 -0.67 -10.00 4.99
N LYS A 42 -1.32 -10.89 5.75
CA LYS A 42 -0.67 -11.68 6.82
C LYS A 42 0.49 -12.56 6.33
N THR A 43 0.56 -12.85 5.03
CA THR A 43 1.64 -13.64 4.43
C THR A 43 2.78 -12.79 3.86
N GLN A 44 2.68 -11.47 3.95
CA GLN A 44 3.67 -10.53 3.40
C GLN A 44 4.56 -10.02 4.53
N ASP A 45 5.82 -9.75 4.21
CA ASP A 45 6.81 -9.23 5.15
C ASP A 45 6.87 -7.68 5.10
N ARG A 46 6.51 -7.11 3.95
CA ARG A 46 6.58 -5.67 3.68
C ARG A 46 5.38 -5.19 2.88
N ILE A 47 5.12 -3.89 2.96
CA ILE A 47 4.17 -3.18 2.12
C ILE A 47 4.83 -2.00 1.41
N ARG A 48 4.44 -1.79 0.16
CA ARG A 48 4.75 -0.61 -0.64
C ARG A 48 3.47 0.03 -1.11
N VAL A 49 3.24 1.28 -0.70
CA VAL A 49 2.07 2.06 -1.07
C VAL A 49 2.50 3.18 -1.97
N TRP A 50 2.15 3.09 -3.25
CA TRP A 50 2.44 4.12 -4.23
C TRP A 50 1.28 5.10 -4.33
N ASN A 51 1.54 6.37 -4.02
CA ASN A 51 0.65 7.48 -4.31
C ASN A 51 0.99 8.10 -5.67
N VAL A 52 0.08 7.97 -6.64
CA VAL A 52 0.29 8.47 -8.01
C VAL A 52 0.33 10.00 -8.07
N GLY A 53 -0.48 10.70 -7.26
CA GLY A 53 -0.50 12.16 -7.28
C GLY A 53 0.75 12.78 -6.65
N GLN A 54 1.30 12.14 -5.62
CA GLN A 54 2.53 12.58 -4.97
C GLN A 54 3.81 12.07 -5.68
N LYS A 55 3.70 11.07 -6.56
CA LYS A 55 4.84 10.39 -7.19
C LYS A 55 5.83 9.86 -6.16
N GLN A 56 5.29 9.26 -5.10
CA GLN A 56 6.05 8.78 -3.95
C GLN A 56 5.57 7.39 -3.52
N ILE A 57 6.45 6.63 -2.88
CA ILE A 57 6.15 5.33 -2.29
C ILE A 57 6.43 5.36 -0.79
N LEU A 58 5.48 4.88 0.00
CA LEU A 58 5.72 4.46 1.38
C LEU A 58 6.17 2.99 1.37
N ASP A 59 7.42 2.71 1.75
CA ASP A 59 7.97 1.36 1.93
C ASP A 59 8.16 1.10 3.42
N ALA A 60 7.58 0.02 3.93
CA ALA A 60 7.68 -0.36 5.33
C ALA A 60 7.63 -1.87 5.52
N SER A 61 8.29 -2.37 6.57
CA SER A 61 7.97 -3.70 7.08
C SER A 61 6.58 -3.75 7.71
N ILE A 62 5.92 -4.91 7.65
CA ILE A 62 4.61 -5.11 8.28
C ILE A 62 4.86 -5.58 9.71
N LYS A 63 4.60 -4.69 10.69
CA LYS A 63 4.72 -5.02 12.11
C LYS A 63 3.53 -5.85 12.58
N GLN A 64 2.33 -5.47 12.16
CA GLN A 64 1.09 -6.16 12.51
C GLN A 64 0.01 -5.90 11.46
N VAL A 65 -0.78 -6.93 11.18
CA VAL A 65 -2.03 -6.79 10.43
C VAL A 65 -3.19 -6.84 11.43
N VAL A 66 -3.91 -5.73 11.57
CA VAL A 66 -5.10 -5.61 12.42
C VAL A 66 -6.31 -6.02 11.59
N ASN A 67 -6.94 -7.11 11.99
CA ASN A 67 -8.15 -7.59 11.35
C ASN A 67 -9.34 -6.74 11.82
N HIS A 68 -9.99 -6.03 10.90
CA HIS A 68 -11.19 -5.27 11.19
C HIS A 68 -12.24 -5.60 10.12
N PRO A 69 -13.51 -5.85 10.49
CA PRO A 69 -14.54 -6.34 9.57
C PRO A 69 -14.87 -5.40 8.40
N LYS A 70 -14.51 -4.11 8.51
CA LYS A 70 -14.72 -3.12 7.44
C LYS A 70 -13.44 -2.48 6.92
N GLU A 71 -12.44 -2.33 7.78
CA GLU A 71 -11.27 -1.46 7.52
C GLU A 71 -10.01 -2.09 8.12
N PRO A 72 -9.51 -3.19 7.54
CA PRO A 72 -8.26 -3.78 8.02
C PRO A 72 -7.12 -2.77 7.94
N LYS A 73 -6.21 -2.85 8.91
CA LYS A 73 -5.08 -1.90 9.02
C LYS A 73 -3.76 -2.64 9.07
N ILE A 74 -2.73 -2.05 8.49
CA ILE A 74 -1.35 -2.47 8.67
C ILE A 74 -0.66 -1.48 9.58
N ILE A 75 -0.11 -1.97 10.69
CA ILE A 75 0.84 -1.24 11.50
C ILE A 75 2.20 -1.36 10.82
N LEU A 76 2.81 -0.21 10.55
CA LEU A 76 4.11 -0.11 9.91
C LEU A 76 5.21 -0.46 10.92
N GLY A 77 6.30 -1.05 10.44
CA GLY A 77 7.51 -1.20 11.22
C GLY A 77 8.31 0.09 11.30
N ASP A 78 9.29 0.10 12.19
CA ASP A 78 10.08 1.30 12.51
C ASP A 78 11.03 1.71 11.35
N ASP A 79 11.13 0.88 10.31
CA ASP A 79 11.87 1.13 9.07
C ASP A 79 11.04 1.80 7.96
N ALA A 80 9.81 2.21 8.30
CA ALA A 80 8.92 2.88 7.36
C ALA A 80 9.54 4.19 6.84
N SER A 81 9.51 4.37 5.52
CA SER A 81 10.06 5.56 4.87
C SER A 81 9.33 5.90 3.57
N ILE A 82 9.34 7.19 3.24
CA ILE A 82 8.83 7.69 1.97
C ILE A 82 9.99 7.85 1.01
N ILE A 83 9.80 7.37 -0.20
CA ILE A 83 10.79 7.36 -1.26
C ILE A 83 10.19 8.11 -2.45
N ASP A 84 10.90 9.15 -2.91
CA ASP A 84 10.56 9.84 -4.15
C ASP A 84 10.71 8.88 -5.34
N MET A 85 9.67 8.81 -6.17
CA MET A 85 9.65 7.96 -7.34
C MET A 85 9.18 8.75 -8.56
N GLU A 86 10.15 9.24 -9.34
CA GLU A 86 9.88 9.94 -10.60
C GLU A 86 9.14 9.07 -11.63
N VAL A 87 9.21 7.74 -11.50
CA VAL A 87 8.59 6.77 -12.43
C VAL A 87 7.78 5.70 -11.67
N PRO A 88 6.57 5.36 -12.16
CA PRO A 88 5.81 4.17 -11.75
C PRO A 88 6.63 2.88 -11.58
N TRP A 89 7.06 2.52 -10.37
CA TRP A 89 7.57 1.16 -10.14
C TRP A 89 6.40 0.19 -9.99
N ILE A 90 5.90 -0.31 -11.12
CA ILE A 90 5.12 -1.54 -11.14
C ILE A 90 6.12 -2.68 -11.38
N ALA A 91 6.53 -3.35 -10.30
CA ALA A 91 7.43 -4.48 -10.37
C ALA A 91 6.69 -5.67 -11.00
N GLY A 92 6.91 -5.91 -12.30
CA GLY A 92 6.54 -7.16 -12.96
C GLY A 92 5.03 -7.41 -13.10
N PRO A 93 4.62 -8.61 -13.55
CA PRO A 93 3.55 -8.85 -14.52
C PRO A 93 2.10 -8.69 -14.01
N GLN A 94 1.83 -7.81 -13.05
CA GLN A 94 0.48 -7.30 -12.81
C GLN A 94 0.07 -6.27 -13.88
N ARG A 95 0.10 -6.71 -15.14
CA ARG A 95 -0.82 -6.18 -16.16
C ARG A 95 -2.24 -6.54 -15.71
N ARG A 96 -3.19 -5.62 -15.92
CA ARG A 96 -4.58 -5.95 -16.25
C ARG A 96 -5.40 -6.69 -15.18
N LYS A 97 -5.79 -5.97 -14.14
CA LYS A 97 -7.09 -6.06 -13.45
C LYS A 97 -7.23 -4.68 -12.82
N TYR A 98 -7.59 -3.61 -13.53
CA TYR A 98 -8.93 -3.26 -13.98
C TYR A 98 -8.83 -2.24 -15.14
N THR A 99 -8.76 -2.73 -16.37
CA THR A 99 -9.23 -1.99 -17.55
C THR A 99 -9.98 -3.02 -18.38
N GLU A 100 -11.30 -2.86 -18.42
CA GLU A 100 -12.20 -3.59 -19.30
C GLU A 100 -11.76 -3.39 -20.76
N GLU A 101 -11.59 -4.51 -21.47
CA GLU A 101 -12.03 -4.78 -22.85
C GLU A 101 -12.14 -6.31 -22.99
#